data_AF-A0A0C2N7Y4-F1
#
_entry.id   AF-A0A0C2N7Y4-F1
#
_cell.length_a   1.000
_cell.length_b   1.000
_cell.length_c   1.000
_cell.angle_alpha   90.00
_cell.angle_beta   90.00
_cell.angle_gamma   90.00
#
_symmetry.space_group_name_H-M   'P 1'
#
loop_
_entity.id
_entity.type
_entity.pdbx_description
1 polymer ?
#
loop_
_entity_poly.entity_id
_entity_poly.type
_entity_poly.pdbx_seq_one_letter_code
_entity_poly.pdbx_strand_id
1 'polypeptide(L)'
;MAILIKNEHYMKWKEIKEATLSCPSPRHGHRCVTYGKYLIMIGGGNDGMMADVSIFNTGRTFIDLVSNRWYSPAGPSMNFPGCAAYGIAIISHNIYIFGGIYEKGLYSNDVSLNLVHI
;
A
#
# COMPACT_ATOMS: atom_id res chain seq x y z
N MET A 1 7.25 -7.51 7.43
CA MET A 1 5.82 -7.65 7.07
C MET A 1 5.66 -8.90 6.20
N ALA A 2 4.57 -9.66 6.34
CA ALA A 2 4.34 -10.87 5.54
C ALA A 2 3.20 -10.64 4.54
N ILE A 3 3.33 -11.15 3.31
CA ILE A 3 2.23 -11.21 2.34
C ILE A 3 1.66 -12.62 2.34
N LEU A 4 0.35 -12.71 2.57
CA LEU A 4 -0.40 -13.95 2.50
C LEU A 4 -1.33 -13.89 1.29
N ILE A 5 -1.36 -14.98 0.52
CA ILE A 5 -2.34 -15.19 -0.54
C ILE A 5 -3.28 -16.31 -0.13
N LYS A 6 -4.59 -16.10 -0.29
CA LYS A 6 -5.60 -17.11 -0.03
C LYS A 6 -5.82 -17.93 -1.28
N ASN A 7 -5.69 -19.24 -1.16
CA ASN A 7 -6.20 -20.16 -2.17
C ASN A 7 -7.72 -20.30 -1.96
N GLU A 8 -8.51 -19.92 -2.95
CA GLU A 8 -9.98 -19.95 -2.83
C GLU A 8 -10.57 -21.37 -2.90
N HIS A 9 -9.94 -22.29 -3.62
CA HIS A 9 -10.39 -23.68 -3.72
C HIS A 9 -10.29 -24.43 -2.39
N TYR A 10 -9.20 -24.22 -1.65
CA TYR A 10 -8.94 -24.94 -0.39
C TYR A 10 -9.12 -24.06 0.85
N MET A 11 -9.44 -22.77 0.67
CA MET A 11 -9.61 -21.77 1.72
C MET A 11 -8.41 -21.68 2.68
N LYS A 12 -7.20 -21.94 2.15
CA LYS A 12 -5.93 -21.90 2.90
C LYS A 12 -5.11 -20.69 2.53
N TRP A 13 -4.51 -20.06 3.54
CA TRP A 13 -3.54 -19.01 3.35
C TRP A 13 -2.14 -19.59 3.12
N LYS A 14 -1.39 -18.97 2.22
CA LYS A 14 0.00 -19.28 1.94
C LYS A 14 0.82 -18.01 2.00
N GLU A 15 1.96 -18.06 2.67
CA GLU A 15 2.92 -16.96 2.68
C GLU A 15 3.76 -16.92 1.39
N ILE A 16 3.97 -15.72 0.86
CA ILE A 16 4.89 -15.46 -0.24
C ILE A 16 6.28 -15.14 0.33
N LYS A 17 7.15 -16.14 0.40
CA LYS A 17 8.48 -16.01 1.05
C LYS A 17 9.42 -15.05 0.33
N GLU A 18 9.23 -14.89 -0.98
CA GLU A 18 10.02 -14.01 -1.84
C GLU A 18 9.76 -12.51 -1.54
N ALA A 19 8.65 -12.20 -0.87
CA ALA A 19 8.24 -10.84 -0.51
C ALA A 19 9.05 -10.22 0.65
N THR A 20 10.14 -10.85 1.08
CA THR A 20 10.97 -10.40 2.21
C THR A 20 12.01 -9.36 1.80
N LEU A 21 12.44 -9.34 0.54
CA LEU A 21 13.40 -8.35 0.04
C LEU A 21 12.73 -6.99 -0.14
N SER A 22 13.39 -5.93 0.34
CA SER A 22 12.88 -4.54 0.32
C SER A 22 11.49 -4.39 0.96
N CYS A 23 11.16 -5.31 1.86
CA CYS A 23 9.87 -5.37 2.52
C CYS A 23 9.70 -4.16 3.44
N PRO A 24 8.53 -3.50 3.43
CA PRO A 24 8.25 -2.40 4.34
C PRO A 24 8.36 -2.82 5.81
N SER A 25 8.78 -1.87 6.65
CA SER A 25 8.81 -2.06 8.10
C SER A 25 7.43 -2.46 8.65
N PRO A 26 7.38 -3.31 9.69
CA PRO A 26 6.14 -3.59 10.41
C PRO A 26 5.46 -2.29 10.87
N ARG A 27 4.16 -2.17 10.61
CA ARG A 27 3.37 -0.95 10.89
C ARG A 27 1.89 -1.28 11.03
N HIS A 28 1.16 -0.52 11.83
CA HIS A 28 -0.29 -0.64 11.95
C HIS A 28 -1.01 0.45 11.14
N GLY A 29 -2.30 0.26 10.88
CA GLY A 29 -3.14 1.28 10.25
C GLY A 29 -2.81 1.64 8.80
N HIS A 30 -1.84 0.97 8.17
CA HIS A 30 -1.59 1.11 6.73
C HIS A 30 -2.84 0.70 5.93
N ARG A 31 -2.90 1.14 4.67
CA ARG A 31 -3.93 0.72 3.74
C ARG A 31 -3.31 0.24 2.44
N CYS A 32 -4.00 -0.72 1.82
CA CYS A 32 -3.59 -1.29 0.55
C CYS A 32 -4.73 -1.20 -0.47
N VAL A 33 -4.37 -0.93 -1.72
CA VAL A 33 -5.27 -1.05 -2.88
C VAL A 33 -4.58 -1.84 -3.97
N THR A 34 -5.37 -2.44 -4.86
CA THR A 34 -4.86 -3.15 -6.02
C THR A 34 -5.15 -2.39 -7.31
N TYR A 35 -4.14 -2.22 -8.16
CA TYR A 35 -4.27 -1.67 -9.49
C TYR A 35 -3.59 -2.61 -10.50
N GLY A 36 -4.40 -3.29 -11.31
CA GLY A 36 -3.92 -4.40 -12.13
C GLY A 36 -3.25 -5.46 -11.26
N LYS A 37 -1.95 -5.69 -11.49
CA LYS A 37 -1.11 -6.65 -10.74
C LYS A 37 -0.31 -6.04 -9.60
N TYR A 38 -0.53 -4.76 -9.31
CA TYR A 38 0.21 -4.04 -8.29
C TYR A 38 -0.63 -3.92 -7.04
N LEU A 39 -0.09 -4.36 -5.91
CA LEU A 39 -0.59 -4.06 -4.59
C LEU A 39 0.15 -2.82 -4.08
N ILE A 40 -0.57 -1.72 -3.90
CA ILE A 40 -0.01 -0.43 -3.47
C ILE A 40 -0.36 -0.25 -2.00
N MET A 41 0.67 -0.26 -1.15
CA MET A 41 0.55 0.03 0.27
C MET A 41 0.98 1.47 0.54
N ILE A 42 0.18 2.19 1.32
CA ILE A 42 0.42 3.58 1.65
C ILE A 42 0.36 3.75 3.18
N GLY A 43 1.30 4.54 3.69
CA GLY A 43 1.34 5.06 5.05
C GLY A 43 1.29 4.00 6.16
N GLY A 44 0.50 4.29 7.20
CA GLY A 44 0.48 3.58 8.47
C GLY A 44 1.34 4.26 9.53
N GLY A 45 1.52 3.61 10.67
CA GLY A 45 2.34 4.15 11.75
C GLY A 45 2.93 3.08 12.65
N ASN A 46 3.99 3.47 13.35
CA ASN A 46 4.49 2.77 14.55
C ASN A 46 5.00 3.84 15.54
N ASP A 47 6.30 4.12 15.56
CA ASP A 47 6.94 5.18 16.37
C ASP A 47 6.74 6.60 15.81
N GLY A 48 5.70 6.76 14.98
CA GLY A 48 5.42 7.94 14.16
C GLY A 48 4.55 7.54 12.96
N MET A 49 3.91 8.53 12.34
CA MET A 49 3.18 8.29 11.10
C MET A 49 4.14 8.22 9.92
N MET A 50 3.88 7.27 9.03
CA MET A 50 4.67 7.04 7.84
C MET A 50 3.93 7.59 6.63
N ALA A 51 4.68 8.23 5.74
CA ALA A 51 4.21 8.89 4.52
C ALA A 51 4.66 8.16 3.24
N ASP A 52 5.27 6.98 3.39
CA ASP A 52 5.85 6.21 2.30
C ASP A 52 4.81 5.40 1.53
N VAL A 53 5.14 5.14 0.27
CA VAL A 53 4.41 4.23 -0.61
C VAL A 53 5.30 3.07 -0.97
N SER A 54 4.75 1.87 -0.83
CA SER A 54 5.41 0.63 -1.18
C SER A 54 4.54 -0.14 -2.15
N ILE A 55 5.10 -0.56 -3.28
CA ILE A 55 4.38 -1.28 -4.31
C ILE A 55 4.90 -2.71 -4.35
N PHE A 56 3.99 -3.68 -4.30
CA PHE A 56 4.29 -5.08 -4.46
C PHE A 56 3.75 -5.58 -5.80
N ASN A 57 4.63 -6.15 -6.62
CA ASN A 57 4.23 -6.77 -7.87
C ASN A 57 3.75 -8.22 -7.62
N THR A 58 2.47 -8.51 -7.87
CA THR A 58 1.89 -9.85 -7.68
C THR A 58 2.06 -10.78 -8.88
N GLY A 59 2.59 -10.32 -10.02
CA GLY A 59 2.61 -11.12 -11.24
C GLY A 59 3.61 -10.69 -12.31
N ARG A 60 3.95 -11.61 -13.22
CA ARG A 60 4.82 -11.31 -14.36
C ARG A 60 4.01 -10.78 -15.52
N THR A 61 4.57 -9.83 -16.27
CA THR A 61 4.05 -9.36 -17.56
C THR A 61 5.16 -9.34 -18.58
N PHE A 62 4.83 -9.10 -19.85
CA PHE A 62 5.83 -8.97 -20.92
C PHE A 62 6.87 -7.85 -20.63
N ILE A 63 6.49 -6.80 -19.90
CA ILE A 63 7.38 -5.68 -19.50
C ILE A 63 8.09 -5.94 -18.15
N ASP A 64 7.55 -6.83 -17.32
CA ASP A 64 7.99 -6.98 -15.93
C ASP A 64 8.20 -8.45 -15.62
N LEU A 65 9.45 -8.84 -15.72
CA LEU A 65 9.87 -10.23 -15.65
C LEU A 65 10.04 -10.72 -14.19
N VAL A 66 9.89 -9.83 -13.20
CA VAL A 66 10.20 -10.10 -11.80
C VAL A 66 8.96 -9.87 -10.93
N SER A 67 8.30 -10.97 -10.55
CA SER A 67 7.16 -10.98 -9.63
C SER A 67 7.59 -11.15 -8.17
N ASN A 68 6.66 -10.91 -7.25
CA ASN A 68 6.77 -11.11 -5.81
C ASN A 68 7.86 -10.27 -5.14
N ARG A 69 8.03 -9.03 -5.58
CA ARG A 69 8.99 -8.10 -4.99
C ARG A 69 8.35 -6.77 -4.64
N TRP A 70 8.84 -6.18 -3.56
CA TRP A 70 8.55 -4.81 -3.18
C TRP A 70 9.49 -3.85 -3.89
N TYR A 71 8.95 -2.69 -4.23
CA TYR A 71 9.73 -1.55 -4.67
C TYR A 71 9.05 -0.25 -4.24
N SER A 72 9.84 0.79 -4.08
CA SER A 72 9.35 2.15 -3.91
C SER A 72 9.20 2.81 -5.28
N PRO A 73 8.12 3.54 -5.55
CA PRO A 73 7.97 4.26 -6.82
C PRO A 73 9.12 5.27 -6.98
N ALA A 74 9.72 5.32 -8.17
CA ALA A 74 10.73 6.31 -8.53
C ALA A 74 10.03 7.60 -8.99
N GLY A 75 10.25 8.71 -8.29
CA GLY A 75 9.65 10.00 -8.62
C GLY A 75 9.69 10.97 -7.44
N PRO A 76 9.20 12.23 -7.61
CA PRO A 76 8.97 13.13 -6.48
C PRO A 76 8.19 12.36 -5.42
N SER A 77 8.60 12.48 -4.16
CA SER A 77 7.87 11.88 -3.04
C SER A 77 6.40 12.18 -3.26
N MET A 78 5.61 11.13 -3.52
CA MET A 78 4.17 11.30 -3.50
C MET A 78 3.88 11.80 -2.10
N ASN A 79 3.49 13.07 -1.98
CA ASN A 79 3.39 13.77 -0.71
C ASN A 79 2.12 13.28 -0.01
N PHE A 80 2.13 12.02 0.39
CA PHE A 80 1.14 11.51 1.31
C PHE A 80 1.45 12.12 2.67
N PRO A 81 0.52 12.86 3.28
CA PRO A 81 0.69 13.19 4.67
C PRO A 81 0.84 11.89 5.45
N GLY A 82 1.76 11.86 6.42
CA GLY A 82 1.90 10.70 7.31
C GLY A 82 0.54 10.43 7.95
N CYS A 83 -0.07 9.29 7.61
CA CYS A 83 -1.42 9.00 8.07
C CYS A 83 -1.64 7.50 8.26
N ALA A 84 -2.49 7.17 9.21
CA ALA A 84 -2.93 5.82 9.52
C ALA A 84 -4.45 5.75 9.56
N ALA A 85 -4.99 4.54 9.41
CA ALA A 85 -6.40 4.21 9.57
C ALA A 85 -7.40 4.99 8.69
N TYR A 86 -6.96 5.60 7.60
CA TYR A 86 -7.80 6.29 6.63
C TYR A 86 -8.58 5.30 5.74
N GLY A 87 -9.55 5.79 4.97
CA GLY A 87 -10.18 5.06 3.89
C GLY A 87 -9.50 5.33 2.56
N ILE A 88 -9.43 4.32 1.69
CA ILE A 88 -8.76 4.41 0.39
C ILE A 88 -9.62 3.78 -0.70
N ALA A 89 -9.65 4.38 -1.88
CA ALA A 89 -10.32 3.83 -3.05
C ALA A 89 -9.55 4.15 -4.33
N ILE A 90 -9.69 3.31 -5.36
CA ILE A 90 -9.27 3.63 -6.73
C ILE A 90 -10.52 3.90 -7.54
N ILE A 91 -10.56 5.06 -8.21
CA ILE A 91 -11.60 5.38 -9.19
C ILE A 91 -10.89 5.72 -10.49
N SER A 92 -11.16 4.92 -11.52
CA SER A 92 -10.46 4.94 -12.81
C SER A 92 -8.94 4.73 -12.63
N HIS A 93 -8.14 5.78 -12.78
CA HIS A 93 -6.67 5.74 -12.69
C HIS A 93 -6.14 6.56 -11.52
N ASN A 94 -7.01 6.93 -10.57
CA ASN A 94 -6.68 7.82 -9.47
C ASN A 94 -6.96 7.14 -8.11
N ILE A 95 -6.02 7.32 -7.18
CA ILE A 95 -6.20 6.94 -5.77
C ILE A 95 -6.87 8.10 -5.01
N TYR A 96 -7.85 7.77 -4.18
CA TYR A 96 -8.56 8.69 -3.30
C TYR A 96 -8.33 8.27 -1.85
N ILE A 97 -8.07 9.24 -0.98
CA ILE A 97 -7.88 9.03 0.46
C ILE A 97 -8.88 9.90 1.23
N PHE A 98 -9.47 9.33 2.27
CA PHE A 98 -10.43 10.03 3.11
C PHE A 98 -10.25 9.71 4.59
N GLY A 99 -10.30 10.78 5.39
CA GLY A 99 -10.15 10.78 6.83
C GLY A 99 -8.85 10.17 7.32
N GLY A 100 -8.92 9.53 8.49
CA GLY A 100 -7.79 8.87 9.13
C GLY A 100 -7.17 9.68 10.26
N ILE A 101 -5.99 9.24 10.68
CA ILE A 101 -5.26 9.73 11.83
C ILE A 101 -3.94 10.30 11.33
N TYR A 102 -3.75 11.59 11.51
CA TYR A 102 -2.49 12.28 11.16
C TYR A 102 -1.51 12.25 12.32
N GLU A 103 -2.03 12.41 13.53
CA GLU A 103 -1.26 12.34 14.78
C GLU A 103 -2.15 11.80 15.89
N LYS A 104 -1.55 11.40 17.01
CA LYS A 104 -2.31 10.89 18.15
C LYS A 104 -3.30 11.96 18.64
N GLY A 105 -4.60 11.67 18.49
CA GLY A 105 -5.68 12.60 18.86
C GLY A 105 -6.12 13.54 17.74
N LEU A 106 -5.40 13.56 16.60
CA LEU A 106 -5.74 14.37 15.44
C LEU A 106 -6.33 13.47 14.33
N TYR A 107 -7.66 13.49 14.26
CA TYR A 107 -8.44 12.74 13.29
C TYR A 107 -8.99 13.68 12.23
N SER A 108 -9.07 13.20 11.00
CA SER A 108 -9.74 13.92 9.92
C SER A 108 -10.92 13.13 9.40
N ASN A 109 -11.92 13.87 8.93
CA ASN A 109 -13.04 13.42 8.12
C ASN A 109 -12.95 13.96 6.69
N ASP A 110 -11.86 14.65 6.34
CA ASP A 110 -11.67 15.28 5.03
C ASP A 110 -11.44 14.21 3.96
N VAL A 111 -11.98 14.47 2.77
CA VAL A 111 -11.57 13.75 1.56
C VAL A 111 -10.41 14.54 0.96
N SER A 112 -9.18 14.07 1.17
CA SER A 112 -8.02 14.66 0.52
C SER A 112 -7.81 13.98 -0.83
N LEU A 113 -7.97 14.76 -1.90
CA LEU A 113 -7.64 14.33 -3.25
C LEU A 113 -6.11 14.32 -3.40
N ASN A 114 -5.49 13.20 -3.04
CA ASN A 114 -4.11 12.94 -3.44
C ASN A 114 -4.14 12.18 -4.77
N LEU A 115 -4.27 12.93 -5.88
CA LEU A 115 -4.22 12.37 -7.22
C LEU A 115 -2.89 11.64 -7.42
N VAL A 116 -2.95 10.32 -7.33
CA VAL A 116 -1.90 9.46 -7.85
C VAL A 116 -2.40 8.92 -9.17
N HIS A 117 -1.83 9.45 -10.26
CA HIS A 117 -1.94 8.80 -11.56
C HIS A 117 -1.08 7.53 -11.52
N ILE A 118 -1.75 6.37 -11.55
CA ILE A 118 -1.10 5.05 -11.60
C ILE A 118 -0.89 4.60 -13.05
#